data_AF-S3J7H0-F1
#
_entry.id   AF-S3J7H0-F1
#
_cell.length_a   1.000
_cell.length_b   1.000
_cell.length_c   1.000
_cell.angle_alpha   90.00
_cell.angle_beta   90.00
_cell.angle_gamma   90.00
#
_symmetry.space_group_name_H-M   'P 1'
#
loop_
_entity.id
_entity.type
_entity.pdbx_description
1 polymer ?
#
loop_
_entity_poly.entity_id
_entity_poly.type
_entity_poly.pdbx_seq_one_letter_code
_entity_poly.pdbx_strand_id
1 'polypeptide(L)' 'MEALKAQPDAVREKVKEVSVDMWSGFTAVIKELFPNAKIIYDRFHVMAIINDELNKLRKLMGYMKKDYLIYYGRRKRT' A
#
# COMPACT_ATOMS: atom_id res chain seq x y z
N MET A 1 13.72 -10.38 -0.16
CA MET A 1 14.51 -9.85 -1.29
C MET A 1 15.52 -10.85 -1.80
N GLU A 2 16.26 -11.56 -0.94
CA GLU A 2 17.22 -12.61 -1.37
C GLU A 2 16.58 -13.69 -2.26
N ALA A 3 15.38 -14.16 -1.92
CA ALA A 3 14.65 -15.12 -2.76
C ALA A 3 14.30 -14.59 -4.16
N LEU A 4 14.16 -13.27 -4.32
CA LEU A 4 13.92 -12.63 -5.63
C LEU A 4 15.23 -12.43 -6.39
N LYS A 5 16.34 -12.14 -5.70
CA LYS A 5 17.69 -12.11 -6.28
C LYS A 5 18.15 -13.48 -6.77
N ALA A 6 17.71 -14.55 -6.12
CA ALA A 6 18.04 -15.92 -6.51
C ALA A 6 17.37 -16.38 -7.82
N GLN A 7 16.40 -15.61 -8.36
CA GLN A 7 15.74 -15.95 -9.61
C GLN A 7 16.62 -15.63 -10.83
N PRO A 8 16.66 -16.49 -11.86
CA PRO A 8 17.43 -16.23 -13.07
C PRO A 8 17.04 -14.91 -13.75
N ASP A 9 18.02 -14.20 -14.31
CA ASP A 9 17.82 -12.89 -14.97
C ASP A 9 16.79 -12.96 -16.08
N ALA A 10 16.82 -14.04 -16.87
CA ALA A 10 15.87 -14.29 -17.95
C ALA A 10 14.40 -14.39 -17.48
N VAL A 11 14.16 -14.71 -16.20
CA VAL A 11 12.82 -14.70 -15.60
C VAL A 11 12.49 -13.29 -15.11
N ARG A 12 13.44 -12.60 -14.48
CA ARG A 12 13.26 -11.24 -13.94
C ARG A 12 12.99 -10.20 -15.02
N GLU A 13 13.64 -10.30 -16.17
CA GLU A 13 13.43 -9.41 -17.32
C GLU A 13 12.04 -9.55 -17.96
N LYS A 14 11.39 -10.72 -17.80
CA LYS A 14 10.05 -11.01 -18.35
C LYS A 14 8.91 -10.48 -17.46
N VAL A 15 9.22 -10.05 -16.25
CA VAL A 15 8.20 -9.51 -15.33
C VAL A 15 7.72 -8.17 -15.87
N LYS A 16 6.41 -8.07 -16.12
CA LYS A 16 5.78 -6.85 -16.66
C LYS A 16 5.33 -5.89 -15.57
N GLU A 17 4.88 -6.42 -14.44
CA GLU A 17 4.26 -5.64 -13.37
C GLU A 17 4.63 -6.23 -12.01
N VAL A 18 4.87 -5.37 -11.04
CA VAL A 18 5.08 -5.75 -9.64
C VAL A 18 4.16 -4.92 -8.76
N SER A 19 3.28 -5.60 -8.03
CA SER A 19 2.43 -4.98 -7.01
C SER A 19 3.18 -4.93 -5.68
N VAL A 20 3.32 -3.75 -5.08
CA VAL A 20 4.00 -3.56 -3.79
C VAL A 20 3.32 -2.57 -2.87
N ASP A 21 3.65 -2.71 -1.59
CA ASP A 21 3.37 -1.70 -0.58
C ASP A 21 4.14 -0.39 -0.89
N MET A 22 3.64 0.72 -0.36
CA MET A 22 4.11 2.09 -0.64
C MET A 22 5.44 2.44 0.04
N TRP A 23 6.12 1.48 0.69
CA TRP A 23 7.41 1.75 1.31
C TRP A 23 8.50 2.01 0.26
N SER A 24 9.22 3.12 0.41
CA SER A 24 10.25 3.58 -0.52
C SER A 24 11.37 2.56 -0.71
N GLY A 25 11.71 1.79 0.32
CA GLY A 25 12.71 0.73 0.26
C GLY A 25 12.36 -0.37 -0.74
N PHE A 26 11.09 -0.76 -0.85
CA PHE A 26 10.67 -1.75 -1.86
C PHE A 26 10.78 -1.21 -3.28
N THR A 27 10.45 0.07 -3.47
CA THR A 27 10.52 0.72 -4.78
C THR A 27 11.96 0.74 -5.31
N ALA A 28 12.94 1.06 -4.46
CA ALA A 28 14.35 1.09 -4.86
C ALA A 28 14.85 -0.29 -5.30
N VAL A 29 14.55 -1.31 -4.51
CA VAL A 29 15.04 -2.67 -4.80
C VAL A 29 14.32 -3.29 -5.99
N ILE A 30 13.03 -3.02 -6.21
CA ILE A 30 12.33 -3.54 -7.39
C ILE A 30 12.87 -2.95 -8.69
N LYS A 31 13.28 -1.68 -8.69
CA LYS A 31 13.94 -1.08 -9.85
C LYS A 31 15.27 -1.77 -10.17
N GLU A 32 16.01 -2.21 -9.16
CA GLU A 32 17.25 -2.97 -9.33
C GLU A 32 16.97 -4.40 -9.84
N LEU A 33 15.92 -5.05 -9.33
CA LEU A 33 15.64 -6.46 -9.61
C LEU A 33 14.84 -6.70 -10.89
N PHE A 34 13.93 -5.79 -11.23
CA PHE A 34 12.96 -5.90 -12.31
C PHE A 34 12.91 -4.59 -13.11
N PRO A 35 13.97 -4.26 -13.86
CA PRO A 35 14.10 -2.96 -14.53
C PRO A 35 12.99 -2.69 -15.56
N ASN A 36 12.42 -3.74 -16.16
CA ASN A 36 11.37 -3.64 -17.17
C ASN A 36 9.95 -3.63 -16.58
N ALA A 37 9.80 -3.87 -15.28
CA ALA A 37 8.50 -4.03 -14.66
C ALA A 37 7.90 -2.69 -14.22
N LYS A 38 6.60 -2.52 -14.47
CA LYS A 38 5.82 -1.42 -13.95
C LYS A 38 5.53 -1.64 -12.47
N ILE A 39 5.86 -0.65 -11.64
CA ILE A 39 5.57 -0.68 -10.21
C ILE A 39 4.13 -0.21 -10.00
N ILE A 40 3.32 -1.07 -9.38
CA ILE A 40 1.93 -0.81 -9.03
C ILE A 40 1.83 -0.78 -7.52
N TYR A 41 1.32 0.32 -6.95
CA TYR A 41 1.08 0.40 -5.52
C TYR A 41 -0.25 -0.26 -5.16
N ASP A 42 -0.27 -0.99 -4.04
CA ASP A 42 -1.49 -1.61 -3.55
C ASP A 42 -2.54 -0.53 -3.19
N ARG A 43 -3.74 -0.70 -3.76
CA ARG A 43 -4.89 0.18 -3.58
C ARG A 43 -5.37 0.23 -2.13
N PHE A 44 -5.21 -0.83 -1.35
CA PHE A 44 -5.67 -0.85 0.04
C PHE A 44 -4.90 0.15 0.91
N HIS A 45 -3.58 0.23 0.73
CA HIS A 45 -2.74 1.18 1.46
C HIS A 45 -3.06 2.62 1.08
N VAL A 46 -3.23 2.89 -0.23
CA VAL A 46 -3.66 4.21 -0.73
C VAL A 46 -5.01 4.62 -0.13
N MET A 47 -5.99 3.71 -0.16
CA MET A 47 -7.33 3.98 0.41
C MET A 47 -7.29 4.17 1.92
N ALA A 48 -6.43 3.46 2.65
CA ALA A 48 -6.26 3.65 4.08
C ALA A 48 -5.75 5.07 4.42
N ILE A 49 -4.75 5.57 3.67
CA ILE A 49 -4.20 6.93 3.83
C ILE A 49 -5.28 7.97 3.54
N ILE A 50 -5.99 7.84 2.41
CA ILE A 50 -7.07 8.77 2.03
C ILE A 50 -8.16 8.80 3.11
N ASN A 51 -8.56 7.62 3.60
CA ASN A 51 -9.58 7.54 4.65
C ASN A 51 -9.12 8.15 5.97
N ASP A 52 -7.85 8.05 6.33
CA ASP A 52 -7.31 8.69 7.54
C ASP A 52 -7.37 10.22 7.43
N GLU A 53 -6.92 10.77 6.30
CA GLU A 53 -6.95 12.21 6.06
C GLU A 53 -8.38 12.77 5.97
N LEU A 54 -9.27 12.08 5.26
CA LEU A 54 -10.70 12.46 5.23
C LEU A 54 -11.32 12.41 6.63
N ASN A 55 -10.94 11.44 7.47
CA ASN A 55 -11.41 11.39 8.85
C ASN A 55 -10.85 12.53 9.71
N LYS A 56 -9.60 12.97 9.49
CA LYS A 56 -9.04 14.15 10.17
C LYS A 56 -9.82 15.42 9.80
N LEU A 57 -10.05 15.66 8.52
CA LEU A 57 -10.85 16.79 8.03
C LEU A 57 -12.27 16.75 8.59
N ARG A 58 -12.89 15.57 8.61
CA ARG A 58 -14.24 15.39 9.17
C ARG A 58 -14.32 15.75 10.65
N LYS A 59 -13.30 15.39 11.44
CA LYS A 59 -13.20 15.77 12.86
C LYS A 59 -13.03 17.28 13.03
N LEU A 60 -12.18 17.91 12.22
CA LEU A 60 -11.95 19.36 12.24
C LEU A 60 -13.23 20.14 11.92
N MET A 61 -14.06 19.64 11.01
CA MET A 61 -15.33 20.28 10.64
C MET A 61 -16.48 20.00 11.61
N GLY A 62 -16.24 19.33 12.75
CA GLY A 62 -17.28 19.10 13.77
C GLY A 62 -18.34 18.04 13.42
N TYR A 63 -18.19 17.30 12.31
CA TYR A 63 -19.11 16.24 11.91
C TYR A 63 -18.85 14.94 12.69
N MET A 64 -19.23 14.93 13.97
CA MET A 64 -19.28 13.72 14.80
C MET A 64 -20.67 13.07 14.76
N LYS A 65 -20.96 12.29 13.72
CA LYS A 65 -22.17 11.45 13.72
C LYS A 65 -21.97 10.20 14.59
N LYS A 66 -23.06 9.74 15.24
CA LYS A 66 -23.15 8.52 16.08
C LYS A 66 -22.50 7.27 15.45
N ASP A 67 -22.37 7.25 14.13
CA ASP A 67 -21.71 6.20 13.34
C ASP A 67 -20.22 5.96 13.69
N TYR A 68 -19.55 6.96 14.29
CA TYR A 68 -18.16 6.83 14.76
C TYR A 68 -17.96 5.74 15.81
N LEU A 69 -18.91 5.57 16.73
CA LEU A 69 -18.85 4.56 17.79
C LEU A 69 -18.98 3.14 17.22
N ILE A 70 -19.73 2.96 16.14
CA ILE A 70 -19.94 1.67 15.48
C ILE A 70 -18.72 1.25 14.66
N TYR A 71 -18.10 2.19 13.92
CA TYR A 71 -16.92 1.91 13.10
C TYR A 71 -15.66 1.64 13.95
N TYR A 72 -15.37 2.48 14.95
CA TYR A 72 -14.25 2.24 15.86
C TYR A 72 -14.51 1.11 16.87
N GLY A 73 -15.77 0.87 17.26
CA GLY A 73 -16.16 -0.27 18.10
C GLY A 73 -15.93 -1.63 17.43
N ARG A 74 -15.97 -1.70 16.09
CA ARG A 74 -15.63 -2.90 15.32
C ARG A 74 -14.12 -3.14 15.19
N ARG A 75 -13.31 -2.08 15.10
CA ARG A 75 -11.86 -2.17 14.87
C ARG A 75 -11.04 -2.64 16.08
N LYS A 76 -11.62 -2.63 17.29
CA LYS A 76 -10.98 -3.15 18.53
C LYS A 76 -11.25 -4.64 18.82
N ARG A 77 -11.87 -5.38 17.88
CA ARG A 77 -12.22 -6.81 18.06
C ARG A 77 -11.49 -7.78 17.12
N THR A 78 -10.48 -7.30 16.40
CA THR A 78 -9.60 -8.10 15.54
C THR A 78 -8.17 -7.92 15.97
#